data_AF-A0A1Y1SCR3-F1
#
_entry.id   AF-A0A1Y1SCR3-F1
#
_cell.length_a   1.000
_cell.length_b   1.000
_cell.length_c   1.000
_cell.angle_alpha   90.00
_cell.angle_beta   90.00
_cell.angle_gamma   90.00
#
_symmetry.space_group_name_H-M   'P 1'
#
loop_
_entity.id
_entity.type
_entity.pdbx_description
1 polymer ?
#
loop_
_entity_poly.entity_id
_entity_poly.type
_entity_poly.pdbx_seq_one_letter_code
_entity_poly.pdbx_strand_id
1 'polypeptide(L)'
;MSFSLFLAFFAAAVVLSFERLTYIYVWRRPRAFASRCRRWRLAADPVAGLERLFYLFKVIQILVFAAWIFMFSAGQWPQLAAWPFLSGGIVLILVGQMLNLMTFWRLGRVGIFYGVRFGHEVAWCRQFPFSVFRNPQYLGTVLSIWGLFIAVRFEQPDWLLIPLLQTLYYALGAHFEKDSPRQPGAYVQAEVRATG
;
A
#
# COMPACT_ATOMS: atom_id res chain seq x y z
N MET A 1 -3.90 -5.04 29.07
CA MET A 1 -2.91 -4.67 28.03
C MET A 1 -1.66 -4.16 28.75
N SER A 2 -0.48 -4.73 28.51
CA SER A 2 0.74 -4.26 29.19
C SER A 2 1.15 -2.88 28.65
N PHE A 3 1.79 -2.05 29.50
CA PHE A 3 2.25 -0.71 29.11
C PHE A 3 3.16 -0.75 27.86
N SER A 4 4.05 -1.75 27.78
CA SER A 4 4.93 -1.96 26.63
C SER A 4 4.17 -2.25 25.33
N LEU A 5 3.08 -3.02 25.39
CA LEU A 5 2.23 -3.29 24.21
C LEU A 5 1.56 -2.01 23.71
N PHE A 6 1.05 -1.19 24.63
CA PHE A 6 0.45 0.10 24.26
C PHE A 6 1.49 1.03 23.59
N LEU A 7 2.68 1.16 24.18
CA LEU A 7 3.73 2.02 23.64
C LEU A 7 4.21 1.53 22.25
N ALA A 8 4.44 0.23 22.09
CA ALA A 8 4.81 -0.37 20.82
C ALA A 8 3.72 -0.17 19.76
N PHE A 9 2.45 -0.35 20.13
CA PHE A 9 1.32 -0.15 19.22
C PHE A 9 1.23 1.31 18.77
N PHE A 10 1.35 2.25 19.70
CA PHE A 10 1.33 3.68 19.39
C PHE A 10 2.50 4.07 18.49
N ALA A 11 3.72 3.58 18.78
CA ALA A 11 4.88 3.82 17.93
C ALA A 11 4.67 3.25 16.52
N ALA A 12 4.17 2.03 16.38
CA ALA A 12 3.84 1.42 15.10
C ALA A 12 2.77 2.22 14.36
N ALA A 13 1.72 2.68 15.05
CA ALA A 13 0.67 3.53 14.48
C ALA A 13 1.26 4.83 13.91
N VAL A 14 2.06 5.55 14.70
CA VAL A 14 2.72 6.77 14.26
C VAL A 14 3.59 6.50 13.03
N VAL A 15 4.51 5.55 13.10
CA VAL A 15 5.46 5.25 12.02
C VAL A 15 4.74 4.82 10.74
N LEU A 16 3.78 3.91 10.83
CA LEU A 16 3.05 3.40 9.67
C LEU A 16 2.08 4.45 9.08
N SER A 17 1.60 5.42 9.88
CA SER A 17 0.73 6.49 9.37
C SER A 17 1.46 7.42 8.40
N PHE A 18 2.78 7.59 8.54
CA PHE A 18 3.56 8.49 7.68
C PHE A 18 3.46 8.14 6.21
N GLU A 19 3.43 6.85 5.88
CA GLU A 19 3.23 6.40 4.49
C GLU A 19 1.92 6.97 3.93
N ARG A 20 0.80 6.74 4.61
CA ARG A 20 -0.52 7.17 4.14
C ARG A 20 -0.67 8.68 4.12
N LEU A 21 -0.18 9.36 5.15
CA LEU A 21 -0.18 10.83 5.20
C LEU A 21 0.64 11.43 4.05
N THR A 22 1.76 10.80 3.71
CA THR A 22 2.58 11.21 2.57
C THR A 22 1.82 11.02 1.25
N TYR A 23 1.18 9.87 1.04
CA TYR A 23 0.36 9.66 -0.17
C TYR A 23 -0.79 10.64 -0.28
N ILE A 24 -1.53 10.91 0.80
CA ILE A 24 -2.60 11.92 0.82
C ILE A 24 -2.04 13.31 0.52
N TYR A 25 -0.88 13.66 1.11
CA TYR A 25 -0.21 14.93 0.83
C TYR A 25 0.17 15.06 -0.65
N VAL A 26 0.78 14.03 -1.23
CA VAL A 26 1.19 14.02 -2.64
C VAL A 26 -0.03 14.11 -3.55
N TRP A 27 -1.10 13.37 -3.21
CA TRP A 27 -2.37 13.38 -3.93
C TRP A 27 -3.03 14.76 -3.95
N ARG A 28 -3.07 15.45 -2.80
CA ARG A 28 -3.73 16.76 -2.66
C ARG A 28 -2.87 17.93 -3.12
N ARG A 29 -1.55 17.82 -3.04
CA ARG A 29 -0.61 18.91 -3.38
C ARG A 29 0.52 18.42 -4.31
N PRO A 30 0.21 17.87 -5.49
CA PRO A 30 1.23 17.27 -6.37
C PRO A 30 2.26 18.29 -6.86
N ARG A 31 1.86 19.54 -7.13
CA ARG A 31 2.78 20.62 -7.54
C ARG A 31 3.80 20.96 -6.45
N ALA A 32 3.37 21.01 -5.20
CA ALA A 32 4.25 21.30 -4.06
C ALA A 32 5.17 20.11 -3.76
N PHE A 33 4.72 18.88 -3.97
CA PHE A 33 5.60 17.71 -3.94
C PHE A 33 6.65 17.77 -5.05
N ALA A 34 6.23 18.00 -6.30
CA ALA A 34 7.14 18.07 -7.44
C ALA A 34 8.19 19.19 -7.29
N SER A 35 7.82 20.35 -6.73
CA SER A 35 8.78 21.42 -6.46
C SER A 35 9.80 21.03 -5.37
N ARG A 36 9.38 20.31 -4.32
CA ARG A 36 10.30 19.78 -3.31
C ARG A 36 11.23 18.71 -3.86
N CYS A 37 10.73 17.80 -4.72
CA CYS A 37 11.57 16.81 -5.39
C CYS A 37 12.70 17.48 -6.17
N ARG A 38 12.39 18.55 -6.91
CA ARG A 38 13.40 19.35 -7.62
C ARG A 38 14.36 20.07 -6.66
N ARG A 39 13.82 20.73 -5.63
CA ARG A 39 14.62 21.50 -4.65
C ARG A 39 15.63 20.64 -3.91
N TRP A 40 15.21 19.45 -3.48
CA TRP A 40 16.05 18.52 -2.71
C TRP A 40 16.77 17.51 -3.59
N ARG A 41 16.68 17.65 -4.93
CA ARG A 41 17.25 16.70 -5.91
C ARG A 41 16.93 15.23 -5.58
N LEU A 42 15.74 14.99 -5.02
CA LEU A 42 15.30 13.68 -4.55
C LEU A 42 15.17 12.68 -5.69
N ALA A 43 14.83 13.15 -6.90
CA ALA A 43 14.74 12.36 -8.12
C ALA A 43 14.69 13.28 -9.36
N ALA A 44 14.92 12.69 -10.54
CA ALA A 44 14.85 13.38 -11.83
C ALA A 44 13.42 13.86 -12.15
N ASP A 45 12.41 13.09 -11.75
CA ASP A 45 11.00 13.39 -11.94
C ASP A 45 10.20 13.05 -10.66
N PRO A 46 9.02 13.65 -10.45
CA PRO A 46 8.22 13.41 -9.24
C PRO A 46 7.66 11.98 -9.15
N VAL A 47 7.45 11.27 -10.27
CA VAL A 47 7.03 9.86 -10.29
C VAL A 47 8.12 8.99 -9.66
N ALA A 48 9.38 9.18 -10.07
CA ALA A 48 10.56 8.54 -9.48
C ALA A 48 10.75 8.90 -8.01
N GLY A 49 10.45 10.14 -7.62
CA GLY A 49 10.47 10.56 -6.21
C GLY A 49 9.46 9.79 -5.37
N LEU A 50 8.23 9.64 -5.87
CA LEU A 50 7.18 8.89 -5.18
C LEU A 50 7.45 7.39 -5.14
N GLU A 51 8.03 6.84 -6.19
CA GLU A 51 8.49 5.44 -6.26
C GLU A 51 9.60 5.13 -5.24
N ARG A 52 10.58 6.02 -5.09
CA ARG A 52 11.62 5.87 -4.04
C ARG A 52 11.01 5.90 -2.64
N LEU A 53 10.06 6.81 -2.40
CA LEU A 53 9.32 6.85 -1.15
C LEU A 53 8.51 5.57 -0.92
N PHE A 54 7.90 5.01 -1.96
CA PHE A 54 7.21 3.72 -1.87
C PHE A 54 8.14 2.61 -1.37
N TYR A 55 9.32 2.45 -1.98
CA TYR A 55 10.29 1.44 -1.53
C TYR A 55 10.77 1.69 -0.10
N LEU A 56 11.06 2.95 0.25
CA LEU A 56 11.43 3.33 1.61
C LEU A 56 10.34 2.94 2.62
N PHE A 57 9.08 3.27 2.33
CA PHE A 57 7.96 2.92 3.22
C PHE A 57 7.74 1.41 3.30
N LYS A 58 7.98 0.66 2.22
CA LYS A 58 7.94 -0.81 2.29
C LYS A 58 9.03 -1.39 3.18
N VAL A 59 10.25 -0.86 3.14
CA VAL A 59 11.31 -1.26 4.08
C VAL A 59 10.89 -0.95 5.52
N ILE A 60 10.41 0.27 5.79
CA ILE A 60 9.93 0.65 7.13
C ILE A 60 8.79 -0.28 7.58
N GLN A 61 7.82 -0.56 6.73
CA GLN A 61 6.69 -1.44 7.02
C GLN A 61 7.17 -2.87 7.39
N ILE A 62 8.08 -3.45 6.60
CA ILE A 62 8.66 -4.76 6.87
C ILE A 62 9.41 -4.76 8.21
N LEU A 63 10.22 -3.72 8.48
CA LEU A 63 10.96 -3.59 9.74
C LEU A 63 10.02 -3.48 10.95
N VAL A 64 8.93 -2.71 10.85
CA VAL A 64 7.93 -2.61 11.91
C VAL A 64 7.25 -3.95 12.14
N PHE A 65 6.89 -4.69 11.09
CA PHE A 65 6.28 -6.01 11.23
C PHE A 65 7.24 -7.03 11.85
N ALA A 66 8.49 -7.07 11.40
CA ALA A 66 9.51 -7.93 11.95
C ALA A 66 9.79 -7.60 13.43
N ALA A 67 9.93 -6.31 13.77
CA ALA A 67 10.14 -5.87 15.14
C ALA A 67 8.94 -6.21 16.04
N TRP A 68 7.72 -6.03 15.53
CA TRP A 68 6.48 -6.41 16.24
C TRP A 68 6.46 -7.90 16.54
N ILE A 69 6.68 -8.72 15.51
CA ILE A 69 6.68 -10.17 15.64
C ILE A 69 7.75 -10.61 16.64
N PHE A 70 8.98 -10.10 16.52
CA PHE A 70 10.10 -10.48 17.39
C PHE A 70 9.90 -10.04 18.85
N MET A 71 9.50 -8.79 19.08
CA MET A 71 9.33 -8.22 20.43
C MET A 71 8.29 -8.99 21.25
N PHE A 72 7.21 -9.42 20.61
CA PHE A 72 6.12 -10.14 21.26
C PHE A 72 6.16 -11.66 21.03
N SER A 73 7.29 -12.19 20.56
CA SER A 73 7.59 -13.64 20.54
C SER A 73 8.55 -14.04 21.66
N ALA A 74 8.70 -13.21 22.70
CA ALA A 74 9.56 -13.44 23.87
C ALA A 74 11.02 -13.79 23.52
N GLY A 75 11.54 -13.24 22.41
CA GLY A 75 12.90 -13.49 21.92
C GLY A 75 13.09 -14.85 21.23
N GLN A 76 12.03 -15.63 21.06
CA GLN A 76 12.03 -16.86 20.27
C GLN A 76 11.65 -16.57 18.81
N TRP A 77 12.07 -17.45 17.90
CA TRP A 77 11.56 -17.41 16.53
C TRP A 77 10.04 -17.60 16.54
N PRO A 78 9.29 -16.81 15.75
CA PRO A 78 7.84 -16.95 15.67
C PRO A 78 7.49 -18.36 15.21
N GLN A 79 6.66 -19.04 16.00
CA GLN A 79 6.11 -20.33 15.61
C GLN A 79 5.12 -20.11 14.48
N LEU A 80 5.24 -20.90 13.41
CA LEU A 80 4.26 -20.90 12.33
C LEU A 80 2.92 -21.42 12.87
N ALA A 81 1.83 -20.85 12.36
CA ALA A 81 0.50 -21.30 12.71
C ALA A 81 0.27 -22.76 12.24
N ALA A 82 -0.75 -23.41 12.82
CA ALA A 82 -1.15 -24.75 12.39
C ALA A 82 -1.51 -24.77 10.89
N TRP A 83 -1.37 -25.95 10.26
CA TRP A 83 -1.47 -26.15 8.82
C TRP A 83 -2.66 -25.45 8.12
N PRO A 84 -3.90 -25.46 8.65
CA PRO A 84 -5.01 -24.75 8.01
C PRO A 84 -4.81 -23.23 7.96
N PHE A 85 -4.27 -22.64 9.03
CA PHE A 85 -4.02 -21.20 9.10
C PHE A 85 -2.78 -20.79 8.31
N LEU A 86 -1.72 -21.58 8.36
CA LEU A 86 -0.53 -21.34 7.55
C LEU A 86 -0.87 -21.35 6.05
N SER A 87 -1.59 -22.38 5.59
CA SER A 87 -2.01 -22.48 4.19
C SER A 87 -2.97 -21.35 3.79
N GLY A 88 -3.96 -21.02 4.63
CA GLY A 88 -4.82 -19.86 4.42
C GLY A 88 -4.02 -18.55 4.32
N GLY A 89 -3.08 -18.32 5.23
CA GLY A 89 -2.21 -17.14 5.22
C GLY A 89 -1.37 -17.03 3.95
N ILE A 90 -0.79 -18.14 3.49
CA ILE A 90 -0.04 -18.21 2.22
C ILE A 90 -0.96 -17.88 1.03
N VAL A 91 -2.16 -18.44 0.98
CA VAL A 91 -3.13 -18.14 -0.09
C VAL A 91 -3.48 -16.65 -0.11
N LEU A 92 -3.72 -16.03 1.04
CA LEU A 92 -3.97 -14.59 1.12
C LEU A 92 -2.78 -13.76 0.60
N ILE A 93 -1.55 -14.15 0.94
CA ILE A 93 -0.34 -13.50 0.42
C ILE A 93 -0.28 -13.64 -1.10
N LEU A 94 -0.44 -14.84 -1.64
CA LEU A 94 -0.35 -15.09 -3.08
C LEU A 94 -1.41 -14.30 -3.86
N VAL A 95 -2.66 -14.31 -3.41
CA VAL A 95 -3.73 -13.53 -4.02
C VAL A 95 -3.42 -12.02 -3.92
N GLY A 96 -2.93 -11.57 -2.77
CA GLY A 96 -2.58 -10.17 -2.58
C GLY A 96 -1.44 -9.70 -3.49
N GLN A 97 -0.39 -10.50 -3.63
CA GLN A 97 0.71 -10.22 -4.55
C GLN A 97 0.27 -10.28 -6.00
N MET A 98 -0.59 -11.23 -6.38
CA MET A 98 -1.18 -11.28 -7.72
C MET A 98 -1.92 -9.98 -8.06
N LEU A 99 -2.76 -9.47 -7.16
CA LEU A 99 -3.47 -8.19 -7.37
C LEU A 99 -2.51 -7.00 -7.52
N ASN A 100 -1.45 -6.96 -6.71
CA ASN A 100 -0.42 -5.92 -6.80
C ASN A 100 0.32 -5.99 -8.15
N LEU A 101 0.81 -7.16 -8.54
CA LEU A 101 1.52 -7.38 -9.80
C LEU A 101 0.66 -7.04 -11.00
N MET A 102 -0.61 -7.46 -11.01
CA MET A 102 -1.52 -7.10 -12.10
C MET A 102 -1.80 -5.61 -12.15
N THR A 103 -1.91 -4.92 -11.01
CA THR A 103 -2.02 -3.45 -10.99
C THR A 103 -0.79 -2.81 -11.64
N PHE A 104 0.42 -3.27 -11.32
CA PHE A 104 1.67 -2.81 -11.95
C PHE A 104 1.69 -3.10 -13.45
N TRP A 105 1.28 -4.29 -13.85
CA TRP A 105 1.25 -4.68 -15.26
C TRP A 105 0.25 -3.84 -16.08
N ARG A 106 -0.91 -3.50 -15.51
CA ARG A 106 -1.97 -2.74 -16.19
C ARG A 106 -1.72 -1.24 -16.27
N LEU A 107 -1.27 -0.62 -15.18
CA LEU A 107 -1.09 0.84 -15.10
C LEU A 107 0.34 1.28 -15.40
N GLY A 108 1.29 0.36 -15.31
CA GLY A 108 2.71 0.67 -15.36
C GLY A 108 3.15 1.56 -14.19
N ARG A 109 4.45 1.87 -14.20
CA ARG A 109 5.11 2.70 -13.20
C ARG A 109 4.47 4.08 -13.08
N VAL A 110 4.23 4.77 -14.20
CA VAL A 110 3.69 6.13 -14.22
C VAL A 110 2.26 6.16 -13.68
N GLY A 111 1.43 5.17 -14.03
CA GLY A 111 0.05 5.13 -13.55
C GLY A 111 -0.07 4.87 -12.05
N ILE A 112 0.76 3.97 -11.50
CA ILE A 112 0.76 3.66 -10.07
C ILE A 112 1.22 4.85 -9.22
N PHE A 113 2.28 5.53 -9.65
CA PHE A 113 2.87 6.62 -8.87
C PHE A 113 2.27 7.98 -9.26
N TYR A 114 0.94 8.03 -9.39
CA TYR A 114 0.16 9.26 -9.58
C TYR A 114 0.59 10.12 -10.78
N GLY A 115 1.04 9.51 -11.87
CA GLY A 115 1.48 10.23 -13.08
C GLY A 115 0.46 11.26 -13.57
N VAL A 116 -0.84 10.93 -13.54
CA VAL A 116 -1.94 11.87 -13.89
C VAL A 116 -1.88 13.16 -13.07
N ARG A 117 -1.52 13.07 -11.78
CA ARG A 117 -1.40 14.23 -10.87
C ARG A 117 -0.16 15.07 -11.17
N PHE A 118 0.85 14.46 -11.78
CA PHE A 118 2.06 15.14 -12.21
C PHE A 118 2.00 15.62 -13.67
N GLY A 119 0.86 15.43 -14.35
CA GLY A 119 0.64 15.90 -15.71
C GLY A 119 0.95 14.88 -16.81
N HIS A 120 1.17 13.60 -16.46
CA HIS A 120 1.31 12.53 -17.45
C HIS A 120 -0.06 12.03 -17.92
N GLU A 121 -0.16 11.72 -19.21
CA GLU A 121 -1.28 10.96 -19.75
C GLU A 121 -1.15 9.48 -19.32
N VAL A 122 -2.16 8.97 -18.62
CA VAL A 122 -2.21 7.57 -18.17
C VAL A 122 -3.50 6.94 -18.66
N ALA A 123 -3.39 5.84 -19.39
CA ALA A 123 -4.55 5.08 -19.84
C ALA A 123 -5.24 4.41 -18.65
N TRP A 124 -6.53 4.67 -18.49
CA TRP A 124 -7.34 4.04 -17.45
C TRP A 124 -7.65 2.59 -17.84
N CYS A 125 -7.35 1.64 -16.96
CA CYS A 125 -7.66 0.23 -17.18
C CYS A 125 -9.04 -0.12 -16.60
N ARG A 126 -9.90 -0.74 -17.41
CA ARG A 126 -11.19 -1.33 -16.95
C ARG A 126 -11.17 -2.85 -16.88
N GLN A 127 -10.06 -3.49 -17.23
CA GLN A 127 -9.91 -4.94 -17.18
C GLN A 127 -9.55 -5.38 -15.75
N PHE A 128 -9.63 -6.69 -15.50
CA PHE A 128 -9.18 -7.26 -14.22
C PHE A 128 -7.75 -6.80 -13.90
N PRO A 129 -7.45 -6.35 -12.66
CA PRO A 129 -8.31 -6.41 -11.47
C PRO A 129 -9.23 -5.19 -11.23
N PHE A 130 -9.14 -4.15 -12.06
CA PHE A 130 -9.93 -2.92 -11.93
C PHE A 130 -11.41 -3.06 -12.31
N SER A 131 -11.77 -4.11 -13.05
CA SER A 131 -13.18 -4.46 -13.31
C SER A 131 -13.95 -4.89 -12.06
N VAL A 132 -13.25 -5.46 -11.08
CA VAL A 132 -13.84 -6.04 -9.87
C VAL A 132 -13.60 -5.16 -8.66
N PHE A 133 -12.39 -4.62 -8.52
CA PHE A 133 -11.97 -3.88 -7.35
C PHE A 133 -11.67 -2.42 -7.69
N ARG A 134 -12.15 -1.50 -6.85
CA ARG A 134 -11.86 -0.06 -7.01
C ARG A 134 -10.38 0.26 -6.77
N ASN A 135 -9.78 -0.36 -5.76
CA ASN A 135 -8.38 -0.16 -5.38
C ASN A 135 -7.68 -1.53 -5.21
N PRO A 136 -7.42 -2.25 -6.32
CA PRO A 136 -6.90 -3.62 -6.26
C PRO A 136 -5.53 -3.71 -5.57
N GLN A 137 -4.67 -2.69 -5.72
CA GLN A 137 -3.38 -2.62 -5.02
C GLN A 137 -3.54 -2.48 -3.49
N TYR A 138 -4.53 -1.72 -3.03
CA TYR A 138 -4.77 -1.53 -1.60
C TYR A 138 -5.32 -2.82 -1.00
N LEU A 139 -6.29 -3.45 -1.69
CA LEU A 139 -6.79 -4.76 -1.30
C LEU A 139 -5.67 -5.81 -1.28
N GLY A 140 -4.84 -5.85 -2.33
CA GLY A 140 -3.74 -6.79 -2.42
C GLY A 140 -2.73 -6.64 -1.28
N THR A 141 -2.42 -5.39 -0.91
CA THR A 141 -1.55 -5.11 0.23
C THR A 141 -2.19 -5.54 1.55
N VAL A 142 -3.46 -5.21 1.80
CA VAL A 142 -4.18 -5.62 3.01
C VAL A 142 -4.22 -7.14 3.13
N LEU A 143 -4.55 -7.85 2.04
CA LEU A 143 -4.54 -9.33 2.02
C LEU A 143 -3.17 -9.91 2.37
N SER A 144 -2.08 -9.33 1.85
CA SER A 144 -0.72 -9.79 2.18
C SER A 144 -0.37 -9.57 3.66
N ILE A 145 -0.82 -8.46 4.26
CA ILE A 145 -0.61 -8.18 5.70
C ILE A 145 -1.38 -9.18 6.56
N TRP A 146 -2.66 -9.39 6.27
CA TRP A 146 -3.47 -10.38 6.97
C TRP A 146 -2.89 -11.79 6.82
N GLY A 147 -2.51 -12.16 5.60
CA GLY A 147 -1.92 -13.47 5.33
C GLY A 147 -0.62 -13.70 6.10
N LEU A 148 0.25 -12.69 6.20
CA LEU A 148 1.46 -12.76 7.02
C LEU A 148 1.12 -13.00 8.50
N PHE A 149 0.28 -12.17 9.11
CA PHE A 149 -0.05 -12.28 10.53
C PHE A 149 -0.82 -13.56 10.87
N ILE A 150 -1.66 -14.05 9.96
CA ILE A 150 -2.30 -15.37 10.11
C ILE A 150 -1.24 -16.49 10.06
N ALA A 151 -0.30 -16.43 9.13
CA ALA A 151 0.71 -17.48 8.97
C ALA A 151 1.70 -17.56 10.14
N VAL A 152 2.06 -16.44 10.75
CA VAL A 152 3.20 -16.36 11.70
C VAL A 152 2.82 -15.95 13.12
N ARG A 153 1.58 -15.51 13.35
CA ARG A 153 1.19 -14.90 14.63
C ARG A 153 -0.23 -15.23 15.08
N PHE A 154 -0.99 -16.03 14.32
CA PHE A 154 -2.33 -16.45 14.71
C PHE A 154 -2.33 -17.09 16.11
N GLU A 155 -3.42 -16.88 16.86
CA GLU A 155 -3.60 -17.27 18.28
C GLU A 155 -2.84 -16.43 19.33
N GLN A 156 -1.87 -15.60 18.93
CA GLN A 156 -1.20 -14.68 19.87
C GLN A 156 -2.11 -13.49 20.21
N PRO A 157 -2.25 -13.04 21.48
CA PRO A 157 -3.23 -12.01 21.86
C PRO A 157 -3.19 -10.68 21.06
N ASP A 158 -2.04 -10.34 20.49
CA ASP A 158 -1.80 -9.09 19.75
C ASP A 158 -1.90 -9.23 18.21
N TRP A 159 -2.18 -10.44 17.70
CA TRP A 159 -2.07 -10.77 16.28
C TRP A 159 -2.91 -9.91 15.34
N LEU A 160 -4.02 -9.36 15.84
CA LEU A 160 -4.97 -8.53 15.08
C LEU A 160 -4.58 -7.06 15.01
N LEU A 161 -3.73 -6.56 15.92
CA LEU A 161 -3.57 -5.12 16.13
C LEU A 161 -2.99 -4.42 14.89
N ILE A 162 -1.89 -4.94 14.35
CA ILE A 162 -1.24 -4.37 13.17
C ILE A 162 -2.07 -4.58 11.89
N PRO A 163 -2.64 -5.77 11.59
CA PRO A 163 -3.53 -5.94 10.44
C PRO A 163 -4.76 -5.02 10.45
N LEU A 164 -5.41 -4.84 11.60
CA LEU A 164 -6.58 -3.95 11.73
C LEU A 164 -6.17 -2.48 11.53
N LEU A 165 -5.09 -2.05 12.17
CA LEU A 165 -4.54 -0.71 12.01
C LEU A 165 -4.23 -0.39 10.55
N GLN A 166 -3.56 -1.32 9.86
CA GLN A 166 -3.26 -1.18 8.43
C GLN A 166 -4.53 -1.15 7.58
N THR A 167 -5.50 -2.03 7.87
CA THR A 167 -6.80 -2.02 7.18
C THR A 167 -7.49 -0.66 7.31
N LEU A 168 -7.51 -0.08 8.51
CA LEU A 168 -8.04 1.25 8.76
C LEU A 168 -7.30 2.32 7.94
N TYR A 169 -5.97 2.29 7.94
CA TYR A 169 -5.13 3.21 7.18
C TYR A 169 -5.35 3.14 5.67
N TYR A 170 -5.47 1.94 5.10
CA TYR A 170 -5.81 1.75 3.69
C TYR A 170 -7.24 2.19 3.37
N ALA A 171 -8.20 1.95 4.27
CA ALA A 171 -9.58 2.40 4.10
C ALA A 171 -9.70 3.94 4.14
N LEU A 172 -9.02 4.59 5.09
CA LEU A 172 -8.96 6.04 5.20
C LEU A 172 -8.26 6.67 4.00
N GLY A 173 -7.11 6.14 3.58
CA GLY A 173 -6.41 6.58 2.37
C GLY A 173 -7.31 6.47 1.15
N ALA A 174 -7.96 5.32 0.95
CA ALA A 174 -8.92 5.11 -0.13
C ALA A 174 -10.13 6.04 -0.07
N HIS A 175 -10.53 6.53 1.12
CA HIS A 175 -11.60 7.51 1.28
C HIS A 175 -11.12 8.92 0.91
N PHE A 176 -9.96 9.36 1.40
CA PHE A 176 -9.42 10.69 1.13
C PHE A 176 -8.90 10.86 -0.29
N GLU A 177 -8.62 9.77 -0.99
CA GLU A 177 -8.21 9.78 -2.40
C GLU A 177 -9.41 9.82 -3.37
N LYS A 178 -10.66 9.78 -2.90
CA LYS A 178 -11.87 9.77 -3.77
C LYS A 178 -12.13 11.09 -4.51
N ASP A 179 -11.60 12.21 -4.03
CA ASP A 179 -12.02 13.56 -4.43
C ASP A 179 -11.32 14.11 -5.68
N SER A 180 -11.41 13.42 -6.83
CA SER A 180 -11.27 14.15 -8.08
C SER A 180 -12.22 13.68 -9.16
N PRO A 181 -12.71 14.62 -9.99
CA PRO A 181 -13.47 14.28 -11.17
C PRO A 181 -12.65 13.30 -12.01
N ARG A 182 -13.28 12.21 -12.44
CA ARG A 182 -12.85 11.48 -13.63
C ARG A 182 -12.59 12.55 -14.69
N GLN A 183 -11.35 12.83 -15.07
CA GLN A 183 -11.11 13.86 -16.09
C GLN A 183 -11.77 13.35 -17.38
N PRO A 184 -12.87 13.99 -17.85
CA PRO A 184 -13.66 13.43 -18.95
C PRO A 184 -12.87 13.33 -20.26
N GLY A 185 -11.82 14.14 -20.42
CA GLY A 185 -10.96 14.18 -21.60
C GLY A 185 -10.02 12.99 -21.78
N ALA A 186 -9.72 12.22 -20.71
CA ALA A 186 -8.87 11.04 -20.82
C ALA A 186 -9.59 9.81 -21.41
N TYR A 187 -10.92 9.81 -21.45
CA TYR A 187 -11.71 8.74 -22.07
C TYR A 187 -11.62 8.76 -23.60
N VAL A 188 -11.58 9.96 -24.19
CA VAL A 188 -11.64 10.13 -25.65
C VAL A 188 -10.34 9.69 -26.34
N GLN A 189 -9.18 9.98 -25.76
CA GLN A 189 -7.89 9.64 -26.40
C GLN A 189 -7.54 8.15 -26.35
N ALA A 190 -7.97 7.43 -25.31
CA ALA A 190 -7.73 5.99 -25.21
C ALA A 190 -8.60 5.18 -26.18
N GLU A 191 -9.81 5.64 -26.47
CA GLU A 191 -10.75 4.99 -27.39
C GLU A 191 -10.39 5.22 -28.87
N VAL A 192 -9.84 6.41 -29.20
CA VAL A 192 -9.33 6.73 -30.54
C VAL A 192 -8.06 5.92 -30.89
N ARG A 193 -7.22 5.57 -29.90
CA ARG A 193 -6.02 4.73 -30.13
C ARG A 193 -6.31 3.23 -30.22
N ALA A 194 -7.50 2.78 -29.81
CA ALA A 194 -7.88 1.37 -29.91
C ALA A 194 -8.63 1.06 -31.23
N THR A 195 -9.01 2.10 -31.98
CA THR A 195 -9.78 2.00 -33.23
C THR A 195 -9.04 2.54 -34.46
N GLY A 196 -7.78 2.97 -34.31
CA GLY A 196 -6.86 3.34 -35.40
C GLY A 196 -5.60 2.50 -35.38
#